data_AF-A0A2T2SP90-F1
#
_entry.id   AF-A0A2T2SP90-F1
#
_cell.length_a   1.000
_cell.length_b   1.000
_cell.length_c   1.000
_cell.angle_alpha   90.00
_cell.angle_beta   90.00
_cell.angle_gamma   90.00
#
_symmetry.space_group_name_H-M   'P 1'
#
loop_
_entity.id
_entity.type
_entity.pdbx_description
1 polymer ?
#
loop_
_entity_poly.entity_id
_entity_poly.type
_entity_poly.pdbx_seq_one_letter_code
_entity_poly.pdbx_strand_id
1 'polypeptide(L)'
;MEATRSQDLDEAFDKVFSEYLTLKIEALEQTTSRLEEKWGMDFATFRVRMAEDDLPADAYEYDTEQDFWTWEEARTLKAHYEQVQAEWT
;
A
#
# COMPACT_ATOMS: atom_id res chain seq x y z
N MET A 1 11.61 -29.88 -27.40
CA MET A 1 11.86 -28.45 -27.72
C MET A 1 10.72 -27.56 -27.24
N GLU A 2 9.46 -27.96 -27.42
CA GLU A 2 8.29 -27.18 -26.97
C GLU A 2 8.15 -27.13 -25.43
N ALA A 3 8.42 -28.25 -24.75
CA ALA A 3 8.37 -28.32 -23.28
C ALA A 3 9.39 -27.39 -22.57
N THR A 4 10.59 -27.24 -23.12
CA THR A 4 11.65 -26.38 -22.55
C THR A 4 11.29 -24.90 -22.66
N ARG A 5 10.71 -24.48 -23.79
CA ARG A 5 10.27 -23.09 -24.00
C ARG A 5 9.12 -22.70 -23.06
N SER A 6 8.19 -23.62 -22.78
CA SER A 6 7.10 -23.36 -21.83
C SER A 6 7.65 -23.10 -20.43
N GLN A 7 8.61 -23.93 -20.00
CA GLN A 7 9.23 -23.84 -18.68
C GLN A 7 10.02 -22.54 -18.50
N ASP A 8 10.76 -22.10 -19.53
CA ASP A 8 11.48 -20.81 -19.52
C ASP A 8 10.53 -19.60 -19.39
N LEU A 9 9.31 -19.70 -19.93
CA LEU A 9 8.30 -18.63 -19.84
C LEU A 9 7.65 -18.57 -18.46
N ASP A 10 7.37 -19.73 -17.87
CA ASP A 10 6.79 -19.81 -16.53
C ASP A 10 7.78 -19.23 -15.49
N GLU A 11 9.07 -19.60 -15.57
CA GLU A 11 10.11 -19.03 -14.70
C GLU A 11 10.29 -17.52 -14.87
N ALA A 12 10.23 -17.03 -16.11
CA ALA A 12 10.31 -15.60 -16.39
C ALA A 12 9.09 -14.84 -15.83
N PHE A 13 7.90 -15.43 -15.92
CA PHE A 13 6.68 -14.85 -15.36
C PHE A 13 6.76 -14.80 -13.83
N ASP A 14 7.12 -15.90 -13.18
CA ASP A 14 7.24 -15.98 -11.72
C ASP A 14 8.19 -14.93 -11.18
N LYS A 15 9.33 -14.74 -11.86
CA LYS A 15 10.30 -13.72 -11.49
C LYS A 15 9.73 -12.30 -11.61
N VAL A 16 9.18 -11.96 -12.77
CA VAL A 16 8.64 -10.61 -13.03
C VAL A 16 7.47 -10.31 -12.10
N PHE A 17 6.61 -11.31 -11.83
CA PHE A 17 5.49 -11.15 -10.92
C PHE A 17 5.94 -10.96 -9.47
N SER A 18 6.95 -11.70 -9.01
CA SER A 18 7.52 -11.53 -7.67
C SER A 18 8.18 -10.15 -7.48
N GLU A 19 8.91 -9.68 -8.49
CA GLU A 19 9.49 -8.33 -8.51
C GLU A 19 8.40 -7.26 -8.49
N TYR A 20 7.32 -7.45 -9.27
CA TYR A 20 6.16 -6.55 -9.27
C TYR A 20 5.50 -6.46 -7.89
N LEU A 21 5.23 -7.60 -7.23
CA LEU A 21 4.62 -7.62 -5.90
C LEU A 21 5.47 -6.87 -4.88
N THR A 22 6.78 -7.09 -4.90
CA THR A 22 7.74 -6.41 -4.02
C THR A 22 7.68 -4.89 -4.21
N LEU A 23 7.85 -4.42 -5.45
CA LEU A 23 7.82 -2.99 -5.77
C LEU A 23 6.46 -2.35 -5.44
N LYS A 24 5.36 -3.09 -5.64
CA LYS A 24 4.01 -2.60 -5.35
C LYS A 24 3.79 -2.43 -3.85
N ILE A 25 4.22 -3.40 -3.04
CA ILE A 25 4.14 -3.33 -1.57
C ILE A 25 5.01 -2.17 -1.05
N GLU A 26 6.24 -2.03 -1.55
CA GLU A 26 7.13 -0.92 -1.16
C GLU A 26 6.57 0.46 -1.51
N ALA A 27 5.90 0.60 -2.65
CA ALA A 27 5.28 1.87 -3.04
C ALA A 27 4.07 2.21 -2.15
N LEU A 28 3.30 1.21 -1.73
CA LEU A 28 2.18 1.39 -0.80
C LEU A 28 2.68 1.74 0.60
N GLU A 29 3.75 1.10 1.07
CA GLU A 29 4.42 1.43 2.33
C GLU A 29 4.93 2.88 2.34
N GLN A 30 5.61 3.31 1.27
CA GLN A 30 6.05 4.71 1.14
C GLN A 30 4.87 5.69 1.18
N THR A 31 3.73 5.31 0.61
CA THR A 31 2.51 6.12 0.65
C THR A 31 2.01 6.26 2.08
N THR A 32 1.95 5.17 2.84
CA THR A 32 1.51 5.19 4.25
C THR A 32 2.50 5.94 5.13
N SER A 33 3.81 5.72 4.97
CA SER A 33 4.84 6.41 5.76
C SER A 33 4.86 7.92 5.52
N ARG A 34 4.62 8.37 4.28
CA ARG A 34 4.51 9.80 3.96
C ARG A 34 3.31 10.45 4.67
N LEU A 35 2.21 9.73 4.79
CA LEU A 35 1.03 10.21 5.50
C LEU A 35 1.26 10.22 7.01
N GLU A 36 1.96 9.22 7.55
CA GLU A 36 2.41 9.22 8.95
C GLU A 36 3.32 10.41 9.27
N GLU A 37 4.26 10.71 8.36
CA GLU A 37 5.13 11.88 8.51
C GLU A 37 4.35 13.19 8.42
N LYS A 38 3.41 13.31 7.46
CA LYS A 38 2.57 14.50 7.30
C LYS A 38 1.75 14.79 8.57
N TRP A 39 1.16 13.76 9.17
CA TRP A 39 0.26 13.91 10.32
C TRP A 39 0.94 13.74 11.68
N GLY A 40 2.18 13.26 11.71
CA GLY A 40 2.94 13.00 12.93
C GLY A 40 2.33 11.91 13.82
N MET A 41 1.53 11.01 13.25
CA MET A 41 0.82 9.95 13.98
C MET A 41 0.51 8.79 13.04
N ASP A 42 0.18 7.62 13.60
CA ASP A 42 -0.32 6.50 12.81
C ASP A 42 -1.77 6.69 12.35
N PHE A 43 -2.20 5.90 11.37
CA PHE A 43 -3.57 5.98 10.81
C PHE A 43 -4.66 5.73 11.87
N ALA A 44 -4.41 4.87 12.86
CA ALA A 44 -5.44 4.55 13.86
C ALA A 44 -5.72 5.79 14.73
N THR A 45 -4.65 6.46 15.16
CA THR A 45 -4.70 7.73 15.89
C THR A 45 -5.32 8.82 15.04
N PHE A 46 -4.92 8.93 13.77
CA PHE A 46 -5.49 9.88 12.81
C PHE A 46 -7.01 9.74 12.67
N ARG A 47 -7.52 8.51 12.51
CA ARG A 47 -8.96 8.26 12.42
C ARG A 47 -9.74 8.68 13.67
N VAL A 48 -9.19 8.45 14.86
CA VAL A 48 -9.84 8.86 16.11
C VAL A 48 -9.90 10.38 16.18
N ARG A 49 -8.77 11.07 15.95
CA ARG A 49 -8.71 12.54 16.01
C ARG A 49 -9.58 13.21 14.95
N MET A 50 -9.64 12.65 13.74
CA MET A 50 -10.57 13.11 12.71
C MET A 50 -12.03 13.02 13.18
N ALA A 51 -12.43 11.90 13.81
CA ALA A 51 -13.80 11.72 14.30
C ALA A 51 -14.13 12.63 15.50
N GLU A 52 -13.11 13.05 16.24
CA GLU A 52 -13.23 13.96 17.41
C GLU A 52 -13.09 15.45 17.03
N ASP A 53 -12.88 15.78 15.75
CA ASP A 53 -12.58 17.15 15.28
C ASP A 53 -11.34 17.75 15.97
N ASP A 54 -10.37 16.90 16.32
CA ASP A 54 -9.11 17.22 17.01
C ASP A 54 -7.89 17.14 16.07
N LEU A 55 -8.10 17.56 14.82
CA LEU A 55 -7.00 17.71 13.87
C LEU A 55 -6.39 19.12 13.95
N PRO A 56 -5.11 19.30 13.57
CA PRO A 56 -4.46 20.60 13.51
C PRO A 56 -5.31 21.65 12.78
N ALA A 57 -5.30 22.90 13.27
CA ALA A 57 -6.17 23.96 12.77
C ALA A 57 -5.89 24.41 11.31
N ASP A 58 -4.77 23.98 10.72
CA ASP A 58 -4.40 24.16 9.32
C ASP A 58 -4.84 23.01 8.40
N ALA A 59 -5.49 21.98 8.96
CA ALA A 59 -6.09 20.89 8.21
C ALA A 59 -7.31 21.39 7.43
N TYR A 60 -7.16 21.53 6.12
CA TYR A 60 -8.31 21.75 5.24
C TYR A 60 -9.14 20.46 5.16
N GLU A 61 -10.46 20.59 5.33
CA GLU A 61 -11.40 19.45 5.36
C GLU A 61 -11.27 18.55 4.12
N TYR A 62 -11.15 19.16 2.93
CA TYR A 62 -10.93 18.42 1.68
C TYR A 62 -9.61 17.65 1.63
N ASP A 63 -8.50 18.29 2.02
CA ASP A 63 -7.17 17.64 2.02
C ASP A 63 -7.11 16.51 3.07
N THR A 64 -7.84 16.68 4.16
CA THR A 64 -7.95 15.72 5.26
C THR A 64 -8.73 14.47 4.85
N GLU A 65 -9.88 14.66 4.18
CA GLU A 65 -10.65 13.56 3.61
C GLU A 65 -9.85 12.83 2.52
N GLN A 66 -9.17 13.57 1.64
CA GLN A 66 -8.33 12.98 0.60
C GLN A 66 -7.21 12.13 1.19
N ASP A 67 -6.53 12.62 2.22
CA ASP A 67 -5.50 11.86 2.93
C ASP A 67 -6.08 10.61 3.59
N PHE A 68 -7.25 10.70 4.22
CA PHE A 68 -7.93 9.55 4.80
C PHE A 68 -8.17 8.45 3.76
N TRP A 69 -8.78 8.80 2.63
CA TRP A 69 -9.07 7.83 1.57
C TRP A 69 -7.80 7.23 0.97
N THR A 70 -6.79 8.07 0.72
CA THR A 70 -5.48 7.62 0.20
C THR A 70 -4.83 6.63 1.17
N TRP A 71 -4.89 6.91 2.47
CA TRP A 71 -4.28 6.05 3.48
C TRP A 71 -5.02 4.72 3.62
N GLU A 72 -6.35 4.76 3.65
CA GLU A 72 -7.20 3.57 3.76
C GLU A 72 -6.98 2.66 2.55
N GLU A 73 -7.03 3.22 1.34
CA GLU A 73 -6.76 2.49 0.10
C GLU A 73 -5.36 1.87 0.12
N ALA A 74 -4.33 2.65 0.47
CA ALA A 74 -2.96 2.15 0.49
C ALA A 74 -2.79 0.97 1.44
N ARG A 75 -3.39 1.05 2.64
CA ARG A 75 -3.37 -0.04 3.63
C ARG A 75 -4.11 -1.27 3.15
N THR A 76 -5.30 -1.10 2.59
CA THR A 76 -6.15 -2.19 2.10
C THR A 76 -5.49 -2.91 0.92
N LEU A 77 -4.94 -2.16 -0.03
CA LEU A 77 -4.19 -2.73 -1.16
C LEU A 77 -2.91 -3.41 -0.69
N LYS A 78 -2.19 -2.84 0.28
CA LYS A 78 -0.95 -3.43 0.78
C LYS A 78 -1.24 -4.80 1.40
N ALA A 79 -2.24 -4.88 2.28
CA ALA A 79 -2.67 -6.14 2.88
C ALA A 79 -3.06 -7.19 1.83
N HIS A 80 -3.75 -6.76 0.76
CA HIS A 80 -4.08 -7.65 -0.35
C HIS A 80 -2.83 -8.18 -1.06
N TYR A 81 -1.88 -7.32 -1.43
CA TYR A 81 -0.66 -7.75 -2.13
C TYR A 81 0.28 -8.58 -1.25
N GLU A 82 0.36 -8.28 0.05
CA GLU A 82 1.08 -9.11 1.03
C GLU A 82 0.48 -10.51 1.11
N GLN A 83 -0.86 -10.63 1.10
CA GLN A 83 -1.53 -11.92 1.03
C GLN A 83 -1.19 -12.67 -0.27
N VAL A 84 -1.29 -12.00 -1.42
CA VAL A 84 -0.95 -12.60 -2.72
C VAL A 84 0.52 -13.06 -2.74
N GLN A 85 1.44 -12.27 -2.20
CA GLN A 85 2.86 -12.63 -2.13
C GLN A 85 3.09 -13.87 -1.25
N ALA A 86 2.37 -13.99 -0.13
CA ALA A 86 2.45 -15.15 0.76
C ALA A 86 1.87 -16.43 0.13
N GLU A 87 0.88 -16.32 -0.75
CA GLU A 87 0.33 -17.46 -1.50
C GLU A 87 1.21 -17.85 -2.70
N TRP A 88 2.05 -16.93 -3.19
CA TRP A 88 2.95 -17.12 -4.33
C TRP A 88 4.35 -17.63 -3.94
N THR A 89 4.71 -17.57 -2.65
CA THR A 89 6.03 -17.99 -2.10
C THR A 89 5.92 -19.35 -1.39
#